data_AF-A0A2N5PBJ8-F1
#
_entry.id   AF-A0A2N5PBJ8-F1
#
_cell.length_a   1.000
_cell.length_b   1.000
_cell.length_c   1.000
_cell.angle_alpha   90.00
_cell.angle_beta   90.00
_cell.angle_gamma   90.00
#
_symmetry.space_group_name_H-M   'P 1'
#
loop_
_entity.id
_entity.type
_entity.pdbx_description
1 polymer ?
#
loop_
_entity_poly.entity_id
_entity_poly.type
_entity_poly.pdbx_seq_one_letter_code
_entity_poly.pdbx_strand_id
1 'polypeptide(L)' 'MDKVKWLLCPICKNKTRTRLREDTVLENFPLFCPKCKQETLINIRKLNMSVIKEPDAKTQSR' A
#
# COMPACT_ATOMS: atom_id res chain seq x y z
N MET A 1 20.23 -14.94 -2.15
CA MET A 1 18.92 -15.22 -2.77
C MET A 1 17.97 -14.10 -2.39
N ASP A 2 17.90 -13.07 -3.22
CA ASP A 2 17.02 -11.92 -2.97
C ASP A 2 15.55 -12.37 -3.03
N LYS A 3 14.86 -12.36 -1.89
CA LYS A 3 13.44 -12.72 -1.83
C LYS A 3 12.60 -11.56 -2.38
N VAL A 4 12.33 -11.61 -3.68
CA VAL A 4 11.41 -10.68 -4.33
C VAL A 4 9.98 -11.11 -4.05
N LYS A 5 9.15 -10.22 -3.48
CA LYS A 5 7.71 -10.45 -3.32
C LYS A 5 6.91 -9.46 -4.15
N TRP A 6 5.75 -9.92 -4.61
CA TRP A 6 4.77 -9.05 -5.25
C TRP A 6 3.97 -8.31 -4.19
N LEU A 7 3.79 -7.01 -4.37
CA LEU A 7 2.89 -6.25 -3.52
C LEU A 7 1.43 -6.61 -3.87
N LEU A 8 0.63 -6.85 -2.84
CA LEU A 8 -0.81 -7.06 -2.96
C LEU A 8 -1.53 -5.78 -2.55
N CYS A 9 -2.65 -5.47 -3.20
CA CYS A 9 -3.46 -4.33 -2.81
C CYS A 9 -4.05 -4.55 -1.39
N PRO A 10 -3.97 -3.59 -0.47
CA PRO A 10 -4.50 -3.75 0.88
C PRO A 10 -6.03 -3.88 0.92
N ILE A 11 -6.73 -3.43 -0.13
CA ILE A 11 -8.20 -3.44 -0.21
C ILE A 11 -8.71 -4.75 -0.82
N CYS A 12 -8.26 -5.08 -2.03
CA CYS A 12 -8.77 -6.25 -2.77
C CYS A 12 -7.83 -7.46 -2.78
N LYS A 13 -6.66 -7.37 -2.13
CA LYS A 13 -5.58 -8.39 -2.13
C LYS A 13 -5.12 -8.82 -3.51
N ASN A 14 -5.48 -8.07 -4.54
CA ASN A 14 -5.12 -8.38 -5.91
C ASN A 14 -3.63 -8.09 -6.13
N LYS A 15 -3.00 -8.90 -6.97
CA LYS A 15 -1.60 -8.71 -7.34
C LYS A 15 -1.41 -7.35 -8.01
N THR A 16 -0.50 -6.54 -7.49
CA THR A 16 -0.10 -5.27 -8.14
C THR A 16 1.12 -5.49 -9.04
N ARG A 17 1.43 -4.50 -9.88
CA ARG A 17 2.59 -4.54 -10.77
C ARG A 17 3.91 -4.26 -10.04
N THR A 18 3.86 -3.89 -8.76
CA THR A 18 5.02 -3.52 -7.96
C THR A 18 5.67 -4.75 -7.34
N ARG A 19 6.96 -4.95 -7.63
CA ARG A 19 7.81 -5.95 -6.98
C ARG A 19 8.65 -5.27 -5.90
N LEU A 20 8.77 -5.90 -4.75
CA LEU A 20 9.55 -5.43 -3.61
C LEU A 20 10.67 -6.41 -3.31
N ARG A 21 11.85 -5.87 -3.02
CA ARG A 21 12.96 -6.61 -2.43
C ARG A 21 13.05 -6.32 -0.93
N GLU A 22 13.90 -7.06 -0.23
CA GLU A 22 14.13 -6.90 1.21
C GLU A 22 14.76 -5.55 1.58
N ASP A 23 15.53 -4.96 0.66
CA ASP A 23 16.16 -3.65 0.78
C ASP A 23 15.26 -2.49 0.31
N THR A 24 14.10 -2.78 -0.30
CA THR A 24 13.20 -1.73 -0.78
C THR A 24 12.47 -1.04 0.36
N VAL A 25 12.57 0.29 0.40
CA VAL A 25 11.81 1.16 1.30
C VAL A 25 10.97 2.12 0.45
N LEU A 26 9.66 2.15 0.72
CA LEU A 26 8.72 3.11 0.12
C LEU A 26 8.06 3.88 1.25
N GLU A 27 8.06 5.21 1.16
CA GLU A 27 7.45 6.08 2.16
C GLU A 27 6.47 7.03 1.49
N ASN A 28 5.29 7.21 2.09
CA ASN A 28 4.19 7.99 1.54
C ASN A 28 3.92 7.65 0.06
N PHE A 29 3.97 6.36 -0.28
CA PHE A 29 3.86 5.92 -1.66
C PHE A 29 2.38 5.78 -2.05
N PRO A 30 1.90 6.53 -3.06
CA PRO A 30 0.54 6.38 -3.57
C PRO A 30 0.41 5.08 -4.37
N LEU A 31 -0.28 4.09 -3.82
CA LEU A 31 -0.62 2.85 -4.52
C LEU A 31 -1.99 2.96 -5.17
N PHE A 32 -2.03 3.15 -6.49
CA PHE A 32 -3.27 3.06 -7.25
C PHE A 32 -3.67 1.60 -7.52
N CYS A 33 -4.93 1.25 -7.20
CA CYS A 33 -5.49 -0.04 -7.54
C CYS A 33 -6.57 0.09 -8.63
N PRO A 34 -6.36 -0.46 -9.85
CA PRO A 34 -7.35 -0.35 -10.93
C PRO A 34 -8.67 -1.09 -10.64
N LYS A 35 -8.65 -2.11 -9.75
CA LYS A 35 -9.87 -2.80 -9.32
C LYS A 35 -10.69 -1.97 -8.33
N CYS A 36 -10.03 -1.32 -7.38
CA CYS A 36 -10.71 -0.48 -6.39
C CYS A 36 -10.98 0.94 -6.91
N LYS A 37 -10.31 1.34 -8.00
CA LYS A 37 -10.32 2.70 -8.57
C LYS A 37 -9.99 3.78 -7.53
N GLN A 38 -9.17 3.40 -6.55
CA GLN A 38 -8.78 4.21 -5.41
C GLN A 38 -7.25 4.19 -5.32
N GLU A 39 -6.70 5.31 -4.90
CA GLU A 39 -5.32 5.43 -4.46
C GLU A 39 -5.23 5.24 -2.94
N THR A 40 -4.19 4.55 -2.49
CA THR A 40 -3.94 4.33 -1.06
C THR A 40 -2.50 4.66 -0.75
N LEU A 41 -2.28 5.57 0.19
CA LEU A 41 -0.95 5.86 0.70
C LEU A 41 -0.45 4.68 1.54
N ILE A 42 0.72 4.16 1.19
CA ILE A 42 1.35 3.04 1.88
C ILE A 42 2.80 3.35 2.23
N ASN A 43 3.23 2.79 3.36
CA ASN A 43 4.62 2.74 3.79
C ASN A 43 5.10 1.29 3.75
N ILE A 44 6.25 1.05 3.16
CA ILE A 44 6.87 -0.27 3.06
C ILE A 44 8.29 -0.21 3.57
N ARG A 45 8.62 -1.08 4.52
CA ARG A 45 9.98 -1.26 5.02
C ARG A 45 10.28 -2.74 5.18
N LYS A 46 11.35 -3.23 4.56
CA LYS A 46 11.78 -4.64 4.65
C LYS A 46 10.65 -5.65 4.38
N LEU A 47 9.93 -5.47 3.28
CA LEU A 47 8.74 -6.26 2.88
C LEU A 47 7.50 -6.13 3.80
N ASN A 48 7.54 -5.31 4.85
CA ASN A 48 6.37 -5.01 5.66
C ASN A 48 5.64 -3.81 5.08
N MET A 49 4.41 -4.02 4.61
CA MET A 49 3.53 -2.94 4.15
C MET A 49 2.64 -2.46 5.30
N SER A 50 2.44 -1.15 5.36
CA SER A 50 1.54 -0.46 6.29
C SER A 50 0.74 0.56 5.50
N VAL A 51 -0.55 0.65 5.79
CA VAL A 51 -1.44 1.61 5.12
C VAL A 51 -1.46 2.87 5.94
N ILE A 52 -1.10 3.99 5.31
CA ILE A 52 -1.25 5.32 5.89
C ILE A 52 -2.70 5.69 5.66
N LYS A 53 -3.56 5.34 6.61
CA LYS A 53 -4.89 5.92 6.67
C LYS A 53 -4.69 7.31 7.27
N GLU A 54 -4.93 8.35 6.49
CA GLU A 54 -5.31 9.62 7.12
C GLU A 54 -6.48 9.32 8.07
N PRO A 55 -6.48 9.85 9.30
CA PRO A 55 -7.59 9.67 10.19
C PRO A 55 -8.81 10.21 9.47
N ASP A 56 -9.72 9.30 9.10
CA ASP A 56 -11.02 9.62 8.55
C ASP A 56 -11.62 10.69 9.47
N ALA A 57 -11.62 11.93 8.99
CA ALA A 57 -12.17 13.05 9.72
C ALA A 57 -13.66 12.73 9.81
N LYS A 58 -14.06 12.11 10.93
CA LYS A 58 -15.46 11.94 11.30
C LYS A 58 -16.04 13.33 11.33
N THR A 59 -16.62 13.76 10.22
CA THR A 59 -17.44 14.95 10.20
C THR A 59 -18.67 14.55 10.98
N GLN A 60 -18.66 14.90 12.27
CA GLN A 60 -19.78 14.69 13.17
C GLN A 60 -20.88 15.64 12.70
N SER A 61 -21.69 15.19 11.75
CA SER A 61 -22.90 15.90 11.34
C SER A 61 -23.81 15.99 12.56
N ARG A 62 -24.00 17.20 13.05
CA ARG A 62 -24.94 17.55 14.12
C ARG A 62 -26.32 17.81 13.54
#